data_AF-A0A2W5V5K2-F1
#
_entry.id   AF-A0A2W5V5K2-F1
#
_cell.length_a   1.000
_cell.length_b   1.000
_cell.length_c   1.000
_cell.angle_alpha   90.00
_cell.angle_beta   90.00
_cell.angle_gamma   90.00
#
_symmetry.space_group_name_H-M   'P 1'
#
loop_
_entity.id
_entity.type
_entity.pdbx_description
1 polymer ?
#
loop_
_entity_poly.entity_id
_entity_poly.type
_entity_poly.pdbx_seq_one_letter_code
_entity_poly.pdbx_strand_id
1 'polypeptide(L)'
;MVVVGLTGGIGSGKSTVAKRLSDHGAIVVDGDKIAREIVQPGEPALSELSEEFGSDILMSDGSLDRKELARRAFVSEDRTKALNAIMHPRIHERAYELFRASADASIVVFDMPLLIENNLDRMCGLVVVVTADEDTRVQRLVAHRGFDEDNARQRIRAQLSDTDRAPSADVIVDNSGTPDHLLESVDRLWDCRLARWGCVPEQDESGTCETDGPVLFHHQGRQQRFRRRVEWVFGSEADVEFGGDPDKTLFASVSQHAPSEGGSGGVDESTREKLSWLGFSRQSGSEAFQSEARRATDDTERPLDVWRSGDPIDPATIRLYPRWMG
;
A
#
# COMPACT_ATOMS: atom_id res chain seq x y z
N MET A 1 -0.78 -12.13 -6.65
CA MET A 1 -0.45 -10.70 -6.79
C MET A 1 -0.16 -10.11 -5.42
N VAL A 2 0.59 -9.01 -5.33
CA VAL A 2 0.60 -8.10 -4.18
C VAL A 2 0.55 -6.66 -4.68
N VAL A 3 -0.17 -5.82 -3.93
CA VAL A 3 -0.19 -4.37 -4.12
C VAL A 3 0.88 -3.74 -3.23
N VAL A 4 1.86 -3.11 -3.87
CA VAL A 4 2.94 -2.35 -3.27
C VAL A 4 2.57 -0.87 -3.32
N GLY A 5 2.30 -0.26 -2.18
CA GLY A 5 2.08 1.18 -2.09
C GLY A 5 3.41 1.92 -2.25
N LEU A 6 3.48 2.88 -3.16
CA LEU A 6 4.65 3.72 -3.36
C LEU A 6 4.29 5.17 -3.05
N THR A 7 5.00 5.75 -2.10
CA THR A 7 4.79 7.14 -1.67
C THR A 7 6.12 7.83 -1.37
N GLY A 8 6.06 9.15 -1.17
CA GLY A 8 7.23 9.99 -0.95
C GLY A 8 6.90 11.45 -1.18
N GLY A 9 7.59 12.32 -0.45
CA GLY A 9 7.37 13.75 -0.55
C GLY A 9 7.78 14.33 -1.92
N ILE A 10 7.28 15.51 -2.24
CA ILE A 10 7.62 16.23 -3.47
C ILE A 10 9.15 16.40 -3.60
N GLY A 11 9.71 16.00 -4.74
CA GLY A 11 11.16 16.04 -4.99
C GLY A 11 11.95 14.81 -4.49
N SER A 12 11.31 13.83 -3.84
CA SER A 12 12.02 12.64 -3.34
C SER A 12 12.44 11.64 -4.42
N GLY A 13 11.96 11.77 -5.66
CA GLY A 13 12.29 10.85 -6.76
C GLY A 13 11.41 9.60 -6.87
N LYS A 14 10.23 9.62 -6.23
CA LYS A 14 9.18 8.59 -6.35
C LYS A 14 8.93 8.12 -7.79
N SER A 15 8.85 9.04 -8.75
CA SER A 15 8.62 8.69 -10.16
C SER A 15 9.76 7.88 -10.79
N THR A 16 11.00 8.11 -10.34
CA THR A 16 12.16 7.32 -10.78
C THR A 16 12.08 5.90 -10.24
N VAL A 17 11.70 5.74 -8.97
CA VAL A 17 11.46 4.43 -8.35
C VAL A 17 10.32 3.69 -9.03
N ALA A 18 9.18 4.34 -9.26
CA ALA A 18 8.04 3.77 -9.98
C ALA A 18 8.43 3.25 -11.37
N LYS A 19 9.17 4.07 -12.12
CA LYS A 19 9.68 3.70 -13.45
C LYS A 19 10.60 2.49 -13.36
N ARG A 20 11.57 2.48 -12.44
CA ARG A 20 12.53 1.37 -12.31
C ARG A 20 11.84 0.06 -11.91
N LEU A 21 10.84 0.11 -11.04
CA LEU A 21 10.01 -1.07 -10.72
C LEU A 21 9.20 -1.55 -11.94
N SER A 22 8.72 -0.62 -12.77
CA SER A 22 8.05 -0.98 -14.02
C SER A 22 9.00 -1.62 -15.04
N ASP A 23 10.24 -1.15 -15.13
CA ASP A 23 11.28 -1.75 -15.98
C ASP A 23 11.58 -3.21 -15.58
N HIS A 24 11.38 -3.55 -14.30
CA HIS A 24 11.48 -4.93 -13.77
C HIS A 24 10.23 -5.79 -14.01
N GLY A 25 9.15 -5.21 -14.55
CA GLY A 25 7.91 -5.92 -14.89
C GLY A 25 6.75 -5.68 -13.94
N ALA A 26 6.86 -4.76 -12.97
CA ALA A 26 5.70 -4.36 -12.17
C ALA A 26 4.69 -3.55 -12.99
N ILE A 27 3.39 -3.74 -12.73
CA ILE A 27 2.34 -2.88 -13.27
C ILE A 27 2.18 -1.67 -12.35
N VAL A 28 2.31 -0.46 -12.90
CA VAL A 28 2.14 0.78 -12.13
C VAL A 28 0.72 1.32 -12.29
N VAL A 29 0.02 1.47 -11.17
CA VAL A 29 -1.26 2.14 -11.05
C VAL A 29 -1.03 3.54 -10.48
N ASP A 30 -1.22 4.57 -11.30
CA ASP A 30 -0.98 5.98 -10.94
C ASP A 30 -2.21 6.58 -10.24
N GLY A 31 -2.08 6.89 -8.95
CA GLY A 31 -3.12 7.51 -8.14
C GLY A 31 -3.47 8.95 -8.53
N ASP A 32 -2.50 9.73 -9.01
CA ASP A 32 -2.77 11.08 -9.53
C ASP A 32 -3.57 10.99 -10.83
N LYS A 33 -3.29 9.98 -11.67
CA LYS A 33 -4.09 9.71 -12.88
C LYS A 33 -5.51 9.32 -12.50
N ILE A 34 -5.69 8.41 -11.54
CA ILE A 34 -7.03 8.05 -11.02
C ILE A 34 -7.78 9.30 -10.56
N ALA A 35 -7.17 10.13 -9.70
CA ALA A 35 -7.79 11.35 -9.17
C ALA A 35 -8.11 12.39 -10.28
N ARG A 36 -7.49 12.28 -11.46
CA ARG A 36 -7.85 13.10 -12.63
C ARG A 36 -8.98 12.51 -13.45
N GLU A 37 -9.03 11.18 -13.58
CA GLU A 37 -10.02 10.44 -14.37
C GLU A 37 -11.41 10.51 -13.73
N ILE A 38 -11.51 10.26 -12.42
CA ILE A 38 -12.81 10.17 -11.72
C ILE A 38 -13.60 11.49 -11.66
N VAL A 39 -13.01 12.61 -12.10
CA VAL A 39 -13.64 13.94 -12.15
C VAL A 39 -13.63 14.52 -13.57
N GLN A 40 -13.50 13.67 -14.59
CA GLN A 40 -13.67 14.11 -15.98
C GLN A 40 -15.15 14.46 -16.27
N PRO A 41 -15.41 15.28 -17.30
CA PRO A 41 -16.78 15.54 -17.75
C PRO A 41 -17.56 14.25 -17.98
N GLY A 42 -18.73 14.13 -17.35
CA GLY A 42 -19.59 12.94 -17.40
C GLY A 42 -19.44 11.99 -16.22
N GLU A 43 -18.41 12.14 -15.38
CA GLU A 43 -18.23 11.34 -14.18
C GLU A 43 -19.14 11.82 -13.02
N PRO A 44 -19.74 10.91 -12.23
CA PRO A 44 -20.61 11.27 -11.11
C PRO A 44 -19.93 12.19 -10.08
N ALA A 45 -18.65 11.97 -9.78
CA ALA A 45 -17.95 12.77 -8.78
C ALA A 45 -17.82 14.23 -9.19
N LEU A 46 -17.72 14.55 -10.49
CA LEU A 46 -17.66 15.94 -10.94
C LEU A 46 -18.96 16.68 -10.64
N SER A 47 -20.11 16.03 -10.87
CA SER A 47 -21.43 16.59 -10.56
C SER A 47 -21.59 16.82 -9.06
N GLU A 48 -21.25 15.83 -8.23
CA GLU A 48 -21.32 15.94 -6.77
C GLU A 48 -20.41 17.06 -6.24
N LEU A 49 -19.20 17.22 -6.80
CA LEU A 49 -18.33 18.33 -6.45
C LEU A 49 -18.96 19.68 -6.82
N SER A 50 -19.59 19.78 -7.98
CA SER A 50 -20.25 21.02 -8.41
C SER A 50 -21.46 21.38 -7.53
N GLU A 51 -22.16 20.38 -6.99
CA GLU A 51 -23.26 20.57 -6.05
C GLU A 51 -22.75 21.04 -4.68
N GLU A 52 -21.68 20.43 -4.16
CA GLU A 52 -21.13 20.72 -2.83
C GLU A 52 -20.29 22.02 -2.79
N PHE A 53 -19.49 22.26 -3.83
CA PHE A 53 -18.54 23.37 -3.90
C PHE A 53 -18.99 24.52 -4.80
N GLY A 54 -20.12 24.39 -5.49
CA GLY A 54 -20.69 25.39 -6.39
C GLY A 54 -20.35 25.14 -7.86
N SER A 55 -21.27 25.47 -8.76
CA SER A 55 -21.17 25.17 -10.20
C SER A 55 -20.07 25.93 -10.94
N ASP A 56 -19.57 27.02 -10.36
CA ASP A 56 -18.48 27.83 -10.89
C ASP A 56 -17.09 27.23 -10.67
N ILE A 57 -17.00 26.02 -10.08
CA ILE A 57 -15.80 25.18 -10.19
C ILE A 57 -15.68 24.52 -11.57
N LEU A 58 -16.70 24.64 -12.44
CA LEU A 58 -16.68 24.10 -13.79
C LEU A 58 -16.26 25.18 -14.79
N MET A 59 -15.34 24.82 -15.67
CA MET A 59 -14.94 25.65 -16.81
C MET A 59 -16.03 25.63 -17.90
N SER A 60 -15.90 26.52 -18.88
CA SER A 60 -16.88 26.64 -19.98
C SER A 60 -17.03 25.38 -20.84
N ASP A 61 -16.03 24.50 -20.84
CA ASP A 61 -16.05 23.21 -21.52
C ASP A 61 -16.62 22.06 -20.66
N GLY A 62 -17.07 22.38 -19.43
CA GLY A 62 -17.61 21.42 -18.47
C GLY A 62 -16.55 20.68 -17.65
N SER A 63 -15.26 20.96 -17.85
CA SER A 63 -14.19 20.33 -17.06
C SER A 63 -13.90 21.07 -15.74
N LEU A 64 -13.28 20.38 -14.80
CA LEU A 64 -13.02 20.90 -13.45
C LEU A 64 -11.92 21.97 -13.44
N ASP A 65 -12.23 23.16 -12.92
CA ASP A 65 -11.24 24.13 -12.45
C ASP A 65 -10.66 23.65 -11.11
N ARG A 66 -9.54 22.94 -11.19
CA ARG A 66 -8.81 22.42 -10.04
C ARG A 66 -8.31 23.52 -9.11
N LYS A 67 -7.98 24.71 -9.63
CA LYS A 67 -7.48 25.81 -8.81
C LYS A 67 -8.62 26.37 -7.97
N GLU A 68 -9.78 26.56 -8.58
CA GLU A 68 -10.96 27.06 -7.86
C GLU A 68 -11.48 26.03 -6.86
N LEU A 69 -11.52 24.74 -7.22
CA LEU A 69 -11.85 23.69 -6.27
C LEU A 69 -10.87 23.69 -5.09
N ALA A 70 -9.56 23.71 -5.33
CA ALA A 70 -8.56 23.74 -4.27
C ALA A 70 -8.72 24.97 -3.36
N ARG A 71 -9.00 26.14 -3.96
CA ARG A 71 -9.26 27.39 -3.23
C ARG A 71 -10.45 27.28 -2.28
N ARG A 72 -11.45 26.45 -2.58
CA ARG A 72 -12.64 26.24 -1.72
C ARG A 72 -12.49 25.07 -0.76
N ALA A 73 -11.89 23.98 -1.21
CA ALA A 73 -11.78 22.75 -0.46
C ALA A 73 -10.79 22.88 0.72
N PHE A 74 -9.70 23.63 0.54
CA PHE A 74 -8.63 23.71 1.54
C PHE A 74 -8.71 24.96 2.44
N VAL A 75 -9.89 25.60 2.54
CA VAL A 75 -10.09 26.76 3.44
C VAL A 75 -10.34 26.37 4.89
N SER A 76 -10.84 25.16 5.12
CA SER A 76 -11.13 24.63 6.45
C SER A 76 -11.06 23.11 6.44
N GLU A 77 -10.87 22.51 7.62
CA GLU A 77 -10.88 21.06 7.78
C GLU A 77 -12.20 20.45 7.31
N ASP A 78 -13.34 21.09 7.60
CA ASP A 78 -14.66 20.55 7.21
C ASP A 78 -14.87 20.56 5.69
N ARG A 79 -14.36 21.58 4.99
CA ARG A 79 -14.38 21.59 3.52
C ARG A 79 -13.45 20.55 2.92
N THR A 80 -12.30 20.31 3.56
CA THR A 80 -11.37 19.25 3.14
C THR A 80 -12.01 17.87 3.36
N LYS A 81 -12.72 17.67 4.47
CA LYS A 81 -13.49 16.44 4.73
C LYS A 81 -14.60 16.24 3.70
N ALA A 82 -15.33 17.29 3.33
CA ALA A 82 -16.37 17.22 2.29
C ALA A 82 -15.79 16.79 0.93
N LEU A 83 -14.66 17.38 0.52
CA LEU A 83 -13.95 16.98 -0.70
C LEU A 83 -13.56 15.49 -0.63
N ASN A 84 -12.94 15.07 0.48
CA ASN A 84 -12.46 13.71 0.65
C ASN A 84 -13.61 12.70 0.72
N ALA A 85 -14.76 13.05 1.29
CA ALA A 85 -15.95 12.20 1.34
C ALA A 85 -16.51 11.91 -0.06
N ILE A 86 -16.40 12.87 -0.98
CA ILE A 86 -16.75 12.66 -2.39
C ILE A 86 -15.65 11.86 -3.09
N MET A 87 -14.39 12.29 -2.99
CA MET A 87 -13.30 11.73 -3.80
C MET A 87 -12.87 10.32 -3.39
N HIS A 88 -12.70 10.04 -2.09
CA HIS A 88 -12.07 8.80 -1.63
C HIS A 88 -12.81 7.53 -2.06
N PRO A 89 -14.16 7.43 -1.95
CA PRO A 89 -14.88 6.26 -2.42
C PRO A 89 -14.63 5.95 -3.90
N ARG A 90 -14.63 6.97 -4.77
CA ARG A 90 -14.39 6.80 -6.21
C ARG A 90 -12.94 6.46 -6.52
N ILE A 91 -11.98 7.02 -5.78
CA ILE A 91 -10.56 6.66 -5.90
C ILE A 91 -10.38 5.18 -5.53
N HIS A 92 -11.00 4.71 -4.45
CA HIS A 92 -10.90 3.32 -4.02
C HIS A 92 -11.49 2.38 -5.07
N GLU A 93 -12.70 2.66 -5.54
CA GLU A 93 -13.38 1.85 -6.55
C GLU A 93 -12.54 1.74 -7.82
N ARG A 94 -12.06 2.87 -8.34
CA ARG A 94 -11.21 2.90 -9.54
C ARG A 94 -9.88 2.19 -9.33
N ALA A 95 -9.26 2.33 -8.16
CA ALA A 95 -8.03 1.59 -7.83
C ALA A 95 -8.29 0.08 -7.80
N TYR A 96 -9.40 -0.36 -7.18
CA TYR A 96 -9.78 -1.77 -7.12
C TYR A 96 -10.04 -2.36 -8.51
N GLU A 97 -10.72 -1.62 -9.40
CA GLU A 97 -10.87 -2.01 -10.80
C GLU A 97 -9.52 -2.26 -11.49
N LEU A 98 -8.58 -1.33 -11.33
CA LEU A 98 -7.26 -1.43 -11.94
C LEU A 98 -6.43 -2.57 -11.33
N PHE A 99 -6.59 -2.84 -10.04
CA PHE A 99 -5.96 -4.00 -9.38
C PHE A 99 -6.53 -5.31 -9.91
N ARG A 100 -7.86 -5.42 -10.06
CA ARG A 100 -8.50 -6.61 -10.67
C ARG A 100 -8.07 -6.79 -12.12
N ALA A 101 -7.98 -5.70 -12.89
CA ALA A 101 -7.49 -5.73 -14.26
C ALA A 101 -6.00 -6.13 -14.35
N SER A 102 -5.26 -6.05 -13.25
CA SER A 102 -3.85 -6.42 -13.15
C SER A 102 -3.63 -7.77 -12.45
N ALA A 103 -4.67 -8.61 -12.31
CA ALA A 103 -4.62 -9.85 -11.52
C ALA A 103 -3.54 -10.85 -12.00
N ASP A 104 -3.16 -10.81 -13.28
CA ASP A 104 -2.09 -11.64 -13.86
C ASP A 104 -0.68 -11.18 -13.47
N ALA A 105 -0.54 -9.97 -12.92
CA ALA A 105 0.74 -9.46 -12.44
C ALA A 105 1.07 -10.01 -11.05
N SER A 106 2.33 -10.38 -10.84
CA SER A 106 2.82 -10.71 -9.49
C SER A 106 2.85 -9.48 -8.59
N ILE A 107 3.31 -8.35 -9.13
CA ILE A 107 3.50 -7.08 -8.41
C ILE A 107 2.72 -5.96 -9.10
N VAL A 108 1.87 -5.28 -8.34
CA VAL A 108 1.24 -4.01 -8.73
C VAL A 108 1.77 -2.92 -7.83
N VAL A 109 2.34 -1.87 -8.41
CA VAL A 109 2.78 -0.68 -7.68
C VAL A 109 1.67 0.35 -7.72
N PHE A 110 1.08 0.64 -6.57
CA PHE A 110 0.14 1.74 -6.42
C PHE A 110 0.89 3.04 -6.10
N ASP A 111 1.16 3.84 -7.13
CA ASP A 111 1.90 5.07 -7.02
C ASP A 111 0.99 6.23 -6.58
N MET A 112 0.99 6.56 -5.28
CA MET A 112 0.09 7.55 -4.70
C MET A 112 0.87 8.50 -3.75
N PRO A 113 1.10 9.76 -4.13
CA PRO A 113 1.80 10.73 -3.28
C PRO A 113 1.14 10.93 -1.91
N LEU A 114 -0.19 10.85 -1.85
CA LEU A 114 -1.00 11.02 -0.64
C LEU A 114 -1.46 9.67 -0.04
N LEU A 115 -0.67 8.61 -0.22
CA LEU A 115 -1.04 7.24 0.19
C LEU A 115 -1.38 7.18 1.69
N ILE A 116 -0.56 7.81 2.53
CA ILE A 116 -0.68 7.74 3.99
C ILE A 116 -1.74 8.73 4.47
N GLU A 117 -1.70 9.95 3.94
CA GLU A 117 -2.65 11.03 4.19
C GLU A 117 -4.10 10.58 3.94
N ASN A 118 -4.31 9.77 2.90
CA ASN A 118 -5.63 9.24 2.53
C ASN A 118 -5.97 7.88 3.17
N ASN A 119 -5.14 7.36 4.07
CA ASN A 119 -5.31 6.04 4.70
C ASN A 119 -5.43 4.90 3.68
N LEU A 120 -4.69 4.99 2.57
CA LEU A 120 -4.64 3.98 1.50
C LEU A 120 -3.53 2.96 1.74
N ASP A 121 -2.57 3.26 2.63
CA ASP A 121 -1.47 2.35 2.96
C ASP A 121 -1.95 1.00 3.51
N ARG A 122 -3.12 0.97 4.17
CA ARG A 122 -3.76 -0.25 4.70
C ARG A 122 -4.26 -1.24 3.63
N MET A 123 -4.43 -0.81 2.38
CA MET A 123 -4.81 -1.69 1.26
C MET A 123 -3.60 -2.25 0.51
N CYS A 124 -2.39 -1.90 0.94
CA CYS A 124 -1.13 -2.33 0.34
C CYS A 124 -0.49 -3.41 1.21
N GLY A 125 -0.06 -4.52 0.60
CA GLY A 125 0.67 -5.59 1.29
C GLY A 125 2.08 -5.17 1.72
N LEU A 126 2.67 -4.22 1.00
CA LEU A 126 3.95 -3.60 1.30
C LEU A 126 3.91 -2.11 0.95
N VAL A 127 4.50 -1.25 1.78
CA VAL A 127 4.59 0.20 1.54
C VAL A 127 6.05 0.62 1.43
N VAL A 128 6.40 1.19 0.28
CA VAL A 128 7.70 1.81 0.00
C VAL A 128 7.57 3.32 0.16
N VAL A 129 8.33 3.89 1.09
CA VAL A 129 8.46 5.34 1.25
C VAL A 129 9.80 5.78 0.67
N VAL A 130 9.77 6.67 -0.32
CA VAL A 130 10.97 7.27 -0.90
C VAL A 130 11.26 8.58 -0.20
N THR A 131 12.41 8.66 0.47
CA THR A 131 12.87 9.84 1.22
C THR A 131 14.04 10.51 0.50
N ALA A 132 14.30 11.76 0.85
CA ALA A 132 15.53 12.48 0.48
C ALA A 132 15.66 13.69 1.41
N ASP A 133 16.88 14.11 1.71
CA ASP A 133 17.10 15.33 2.50
C ASP A 133 16.42 16.57 1.87
N GLU A 134 15.99 17.52 2.71
CA GLU A 134 15.20 18.68 2.27
C GLU A 134 15.96 19.50 1.21
N ASP A 135 17.27 19.69 1.37
CA ASP A 135 18.06 20.52 0.47
C ASP A 135 18.21 19.87 -0.92
N THR A 136 18.42 18.56 -0.97
CA THR A 136 18.39 17.77 -2.22
C THR A 136 17.03 17.88 -2.91
N ARG A 137 15.92 17.82 -2.16
CA ARG A 137 14.57 17.98 -2.71
C ARG A 137 14.36 19.38 -3.26
N VAL A 138 14.79 20.42 -2.54
CA VAL A 138 14.74 21.82 -2.99
C VAL A 138 15.52 21.99 -4.28
N GLN A 139 16.79 21.55 -4.32
CA GLN A 139 17.64 21.64 -5.51
C GLN A 139 16.98 21.01 -6.73
N ARG A 140 16.40 19.80 -6.58
CA ARG A 140 15.68 19.11 -7.66
C ARG A 140 14.46 19.89 -8.14
N LEU A 141 13.69 20.50 -7.23
CA LEU A 141 12.49 21.26 -7.58
C LEU A 141 12.82 22.57 -8.28
N VAL A 142 13.88 23.27 -7.84
CA VAL A 142 14.38 24.46 -8.52
C VAL A 142 14.90 24.09 -9.92
N ALA A 143 15.81 23.11 -10.00
CA ALA A 143 16.50 22.76 -11.24
C ALA A 143 15.58 22.15 -12.31
N HIS A 144 14.63 21.30 -11.91
CA HIS A 144 13.83 20.51 -12.86
C HIS A 144 12.37 20.93 -12.96
N ARG A 145 11.83 21.66 -11.97
CA ARG A 145 10.44 22.11 -11.97
C ARG A 145 10.29 23.64 -11.99
N GLY A 146 11.41 24.37 -11.99
CA GLY A 146 11.42 25.83 -12.10
C GLY A 146 10.76 26.55 -10.93
N PHE A 147 10.76 25.91 -9.75
CA PHE A 147 10.25 26.55 -8.54
C PHE A 147 11.27 27.55 -8.00
N ASP A 148 10.76 28.59 -7.37
CA ASP A 148 11.56 29.40 -6.45
C ASP A 148 11.88 28.59 -5.18
N GLU A 149 13.03 28.85 -4.55
CA GLU A 149 13.49 28.10 -3.37
C GLU A 149 12.49 28.19 -2.21
N ASP A 150 11.97 29.38 -1.90
CA ASP A 150 11.02 29.58 -0.81
C ASP A 150 9.71 28.83 -1.11
N ASN A 151 9.27 28.85 -2.38
CA ASN A 151 8.11 28.09 -2.82
C ASN A 151 8.32 26.58 -2.68
N ALA A 152 9.50 26.08 -3.06
CA ALA A 152 9.85 24.66 -2.94
C ALA A 152 9.84 24.21 -1.47
N ARG A 153 10.48 24.97 -0.57
CA ARG A 153 10.48 24.68 0.88
C ARG A 153 9.08 24.73 1.47
N GLN A 154 8.27 25.73 1.11
CA GLN A 154 6.88 25.83 1.57
C GLN A 154 6.07 24.59 1.18
N ARG A 155 6.22 24.11 -0.06
CA ARG A 155 5.53 22.91 -0.54
C ARG A 155 6.02 21.63 0.13
N ILE A 156 7.31 21.51 0.40
CA ILE A 156 7.86 20.35 1.13
C ILE A 156 7.26 20.30 2.54
N ARG A 157 7.26 21.42 3.26
CA ARG A 157 6.78 21.51 4.65
C ARG A 157 5.26 21.42 4.79
N ALA A 158 4.50 21.64 3.71
CA ALA A 158 3.05 21.47 3.69
C ALA A 158 2.61 19.99 3.63
N GLN A 159 3.53 19.07 3.33
CA GLN A 159 3.27 17.63 3.30
C GLN A 159 3.66 17.00 4.65
N LEU A 160 3.21 15.76 4.92
CA LEU A 160 3.75 14.98 6.04
C LEU A 160 5.29 14.97 5.98
N SER A 161 5.96 14.95 7.13
CA SER A 161 7.42 14.80 7.17
C SER A 161 7.81 13.34 6.87
N ASP A 162 9.08 13.11 6.51
CA ASP A 162 9.57 11.75 6.30
C ASP A 162 9.51 10.92 7.61
N THR A 163 9.75 11.58 8.76
CA THR A 163 9.56 11.00 10.09
C THR A 163 8.13 10.56 10.34
N ASP A 164 7.14 11.36 9.92
CA ASP A 164 5.71 11.01 10.09
C ASP A 164 5.27 9.89 9.14
N ARG A 165 5.94 9.74 7.99
CA ARG A 165 5.69 8.63 7.04
C ARG A 165 6.32 7.31 7.48
N ALA A 166 7.45 7.36 8.17
CA ALA A 166 8.24 6.17 8.52
C ALA A 166 7.45 5.06 9.24
N PRO A 167 6.53 5.33 10.19
CA PRO A 167 5.72 4.28 10.82
C PRO A 167 4.84 3.49 9.85
N SER A 168 4.43 4.11 8.74
CA SER A 168 3.64 3.49 7.66
C SER A 168 4.51 2.78 6.61
N ALA A 169 5.82 2.99 6.61
CA ALA A 169 6.74 2.31 5.69
C ALA A 169 7.01 0.88 6.13
N ASP A 170 6.95 -0.09 5.21
CA ASP A 170 7.63 -1.37 5.38
C ASP A 170 9.08 -1.28 4.88
N VAL A 171 9.28 -0.46 3.84
CA VAL A 171 10.59 -0.21 3.23
C VAL A 171 10.77 1.29 3.07
N ILE A 172 11.92 1.80 3.49
CA ILE A 172 12.38 3.16 3.19
C ILE A 172 13.48 3.06 2.14
N VAL A 173 13.35 3.82 1.06
CA VAL A 173 14.38 3.98 0.03
C VAL A 173 14.91 5.41 0.10
N ASP A 174 16.15 5.56 0.53
CA ASP A 174 16.81 6.88 0.62
C ASP A 174 17.36 7.31 -0.75
N ASN A 175 16.89 8.46 -1.22
CA ASN A 175 17.31 9.09 -2.46
C ASN A 175 18.04 10.43 -2.22
N SER A 176 18.80 10.53 -1.12
CA SER A 176 19.72 11.65 -0.86
C SER A 176 21.04 11.52 -1.65
N GLY A 177 21.34 10.33 -2.18
CA GLY A 177 22.54 10.04 -2.96
C GLY A 177 22.44 10.35 -4.46
N THR A 178 23.26 9.63 -5.25
CA THR A 178 23.28 9.74 -6.71
C THR A 178 22.10 8.99 -7.35
N PRO A 179 21.73 9.32 -8.61
CA PRO A 179 20.75 8.55 -9.35
C PRO A 179 21.10 7.06 -9.46
N ASP A 180 22.37 6.72 -9.64
CA ASP A 180 22.81 5.32 -9.74
C ASP A 180 22.61 4.56 -8.43
N HIS A 181 22.93 5.19 -7.28
CA HIS A 181 22.64 4.59 -5.97
C HIS A 181 21.15 4.33 -5.76
N LEU A 182 20.27 5.23 -6.24
CA LEU A 182 18.83 4.99 -6.17
C LEU A 182 18.43 3.77 -7.00
N LEU A 183 18.94 3.65 -8.24
CA LEU A 183 18.63 2.52 -9.11
C LEU A 183 19.11 1.21 -8.51
N GLU A 184 20.33 1.16 -7.98
CA GLU A 184 20.87 -0.01 -7.26
C GLU A 184 20.01 -0.39 -6.05
N SER A 185 19.50 0.60 -5.31
CA SER A 185 18.59 0.39 -4.17
C SER A 185 17.29 -0.26 -4.61
N VAL A 186 16.69 0.23 -5.70
CA VAL A 186 15.44 -0.33 -6.24
C VAL A 186 15.66 -1.73 -6.82
N ASP A 187 16.79 -1.97 -7.47
CA ASP A 187 17.16 -3.29 -7.99
C ASP A 187 17.31 -4.31 -6.86
N ARG A 188 17.99 -3.93 -5.77
CA ARG A 188 18.11 -4.77 -4.59
C ARG A 188 16.74 -5.05 -3.95
N LEU A 189 15.89 -4.02 -3.82
CA LEU A 189 14.52 -4.21 -3.33
C LEU A 189 13.75 -5.20 -4.20
N TRP A 190 13.92 -5.13 -5.52
CA TRP A 190 13.31 -6.07 -6.44
C TRP A 190 13.81 -7.51 -6.20
N ASP A 191 15.12 -7.73 -6.31
CA ASP A 191 15.73 -9.06 -6.29
C ASP A 191 15.57 -9.78 -4.94
N CYS A 192 15.76 -9.04 -3.84
CA CYS A 192 15.70 -9.60 -2.50
C CYS A 192 14.26 -9.80 -2.01
N ARG A 193 13.30 -8.99 -2.50
CA ARG A 193 11.96 -8.93 -1.89
C ARG A 193 10.80 -9.08 -2.87
N LEU A 194 10.74 -8.27 -3.93
CA LEU A 194 9.55 -8.22 -4.78
C LEU A 194 9.51 -9.38 -5.78
N ALA A 195 10.62 -9.70 -6.45
CA ALA A 195 10.71 -10.81 -7.40
C ALA A 195 10.41 -12.17 -6.75
N ARG A 196 10.77 -12.31 -5.48
CA ARG A 196 10.56 -13.52 -4.67
C ARG A 196 9.18 -13.55 -3.99
N TRP A 197 8.33 -12.54 -4.20
CA TRP A 197 7.00 -12.53 -3.63
C TRP A 197 6.16 -13.65 -4.24
N GLY A 198 5.78 -14.65 -3.45
CA GLY A 198 5.14 -15.85 -4.00
C GLY A 198 5.95 -17.12 -3.78
N CYS A 199 7.28 -17.01 -3.72
CA CYS A 199 8.18 -18.13 -3.58
C CYS A 199 8.32 -18.63 -2.13
N VAL A 200 8.25 -19.95 -1.96
CA VAL A 200 8.69 -20.68 -0.77
C VAL A 200 10.10 -21.20 -1.12
N PRO A 201 11.20 -20.67 -0.56
CA PRO A 201 12.51 -21.25 -0.83
C PRO A 201 12.54 -22.70 -0.36
N GLU A 202 12.94 -23.63 -1.24
CA GLU A 202 13.05 -25.06 -0.91
C GLU A 202 14.21 -25.35 0.06
N GLN A 203 15.15 -24.43 0.21
CA GLN A 203 16.21 -24.37 1.23
C GLN A 203 17.00 -23.10 0.93
N ASP A 204 16.86 -22.05 1.74
CA ASP A 204 17.77 -20.89 1.67
C ASP A 204 18.51 -20.80 3.00
N GLU A 205 19.65 -21.50 3.09
CA GLU A 205 20.64 -21.34 4.16
C GLU A 205 21.48 -20.06 3.97
N SER A 206 21.16 -19.22 2.97
CA SER A 206 21.93 -18.02 2.67
C SER A 206 21.27 -16.73 3.19
N GLY A 207 21.41 -16.54 4.49
CA GLY A 207 21.66 -15.23 5.08
C GLY A 207 20.49 -14.25 5.16
N THR A 208 20.31 -13.71 6.35
CA THR A 208 19.62 -12.44 6.56
C THR A 208 19.95 -11.46 5.44
N CYS A 209 18.94 -10.94 4.74
CA CYS A 209 19.08 -9.66 4.03
C CYS A 209 19.12 -8.53 5.07
N GLU A 210 20.02 -8.64 6.06
CA GLU A 210 20.43 -7.54 6.91
C GLU A 210 21.15 -6.56 5.99
N THR A 211 20.46 -5.47 5.68
CA THR A 211 20.93 -4.47 4.74
C THR A 211 21.46 -3.30 5.54
N ASP A 212 22.75 -3.34 5.85
CA ASP A 212 23.54 -2.12 5.98
C ASP A 212 23.56 -1.45 4.58
N GLY A 213 22.54 -0.66 4.28
CA GLY A 213 22.34 -0.04 2.96
C GLY A 213 21.17 0.95 2.88
N PRO A 214 21.01 1.66 1.74
CA PRO A 214 19.99 2.70 1.51
C PRO A 214 18.52 2.19 1.43
N VAL A 215 18.32 0.88 1.61
CA VAL A 215 17.01 0.23 1.70
C VAL A 215 16.86 -0.24 3.15
N LEU A 216 15.97 0.39 3.91
CA LEU A 216 15.74 0.04 5.31
C LEU A 216 14.40 -0.66 5.45
N PHE A 217 14.43 -1.90 5.95
CA PHE A 217 13.22 -2.61 6.37
C PHE A 217 12.80 -2.11 7.75
N HIS A 218 11.63 -1.45 7.81
CA HIS A 218 11.27 -0.67 8.98
C HIS A 218 10.45 -1.48 9.99
N HIS A 219 11.09 -1.89 11.08
CA HIS A 219 10.43 -2.70 12.13
C HIS A 219 9.48 -1.89 13.02
N GLN A 220 9.76 -0.60 13.25
CA GLN A 220 8.85 0.24 14.03
C GLN A 220 7.52 0.44 13.28
N GLY A 221 6.40 0.41 14.01
CA GLY A 221 5.05 0.53 13.44
C GLY A 221 4.50 -0.76 12.80
N ARG A 222 5.30 -1.83 12.69
CA ARG A 222 4.92 -3.12 12.05
C ARG A 222 3.61 -3.70 12.58
N GLN A 223 3.44 -3.76 13.90
CA GLN A 223 2.21 -4.26 14.52
C GLN A 223 1.00 -3.39 14.14
N GLN A 224 1.16 -2.07 14.13
CA GLN A 224 0.11 -1.13 13.75
C GLN A 224 -0.25 -1.27 12.27
N ARG A 225 0.73 -1.40 11.36
CA ARG A 225 0.49 -1.64 9.93
C ARG A 225 -0.27 -2.95 9.71
N PHE A 226 0.17 -4.02 10.37
CA PHE A 226 -0.51 -5.31 10.29
C PHE A 226 -1.96 -5.21 10.77
N ARG A 227 -2.19 -4.58 11.93
CA ARG A 227 -3.55 -4.34 12.44
C ARG A 227 -4.42 -3.57 11.46
N ARG A 228 -3.93 -2.44 10.92
CA ARG A 228 -4.68 -1.63 9.95
C ARG A 228 -5.05 -2.39 8.69
N ARG A 229 -4.16 -3.26 8.21
CA ARG A 229 -4.41 -4.16 7.07
C ARG A 229 -5.52 -5.16 7.36
N VAL A 230 -5.47 -5.80 8.52
CA VAL A 230 -6.51 -6.78 8.93
C VAL A 230 -7.86 -6.09 9.12
N GLU A 231 -7.90 -4.95 9.81
CA GLU A 231 -9.12 -4.15 9.98
C GLU A 231 -9.71 -3.66 8.65
N TRP A 232 -8.87 -3.34 7.65
CA TRP A 232 -9.34 -2.97 6.31
C TRP A 232 -9.97 -4.13 5.55
N VAL A 233 -9.44 -5.35 5.73
CA VAL A 233 -10.00 -6.56 5.12
C VAL A 233 -11.36 -6.89 5.73
N PHE A 234 -11.40 -7.07 7.05
CA PHE A 234 -12.54 -7.66 7.76
C PHE A 234 -13.52 -6.64 8.36
N GLY A 235 -13.17 -5.36 8.31
CA GLY A 235 -13.92 -4.29 8.94
C GLY A 235 -13.52 -4.06 10.40
N SER A 236 -13.86 -2.88 10.93
CA SER A 236 -13.58 -2.50 12.31
C SER A 236 -14.44 -3.21 13.35
N GLU A 237 -15.53 -3.87 12.91
CA GLU A 237 -16.44 -4.65 13.77
C GLU A 237 -16.03 -6.12 13.85
N ALA A 238 -14.97 -6.53 13.15
CA ALA A 238 -14.46 -7.89 13.21
C ALA A 238 -13.86 -8.18 14.59
N ASP A 239 -14.14 -9.38 15.11
CA ASP A 239 -13.50 -9.89 16.31
C ASP A 239 -12.13 -10.47 15.92
N VAL A 240 -11.06 -9.75 16.28
CA VAL A 240 -9.70 -10.06 15.87
C VAL A 240 -8.77 -10.11 17.09
N GLU A 241 -8.24 -11.29 17.37
CA GLU A 241 -7.15 -11.47 18.32
C GLU A 241 -5.81 -11.33 17.61
N PHE A 242 -5.03 -10.31 18.00
CA PHE A 242 -3.67 -10.11 17.51
C PHE A 242 -2.68 -10.74 18.50
N GLY A 243 -1.71 -11.47 17.96
CA GLY A 243 -0.62 -12.03 18.75
C GLY A 243 0.70 -12.04 18.00
N GLY A 244 1.74 -12.55 18.67
CA GLY A 244 3.07 -12.65 18.12
C GLY A 244 4.07 -11.65 18.70
N ASP A 245 5.34 -11.91 18.42
CA ASP A 245 6.47 -11.11 18.85
C ASP A 245 6.74 -10.01 17.80
N PRO A 246 6.83 -8.72 18.18
CA PRO A 246 7.14 -7.61 17.27
C PRO A 246 8.37 -7.84 16.38
N ASP A 247 9.34 -8.63 16.86
CA ASP A 247 10.60 -8.89 16.19
C ASP A 247 10.60 -10.21 15.42
N LYS A 248 9.62 -11.10 15.68
CA LYS A 248 9.47 -12.40 15.01
C LYS A 248 8.17 -12.44 14.22
N THR A 249 7.28 -13.38 14.55
CA THR A 249 6.08 -13.64 13.77
C THR A 249 4.85 -13.03 14.42
N LEU A 250 4.24 -12.05 13.76
CA LEU A 250 2.90 -11.57 14.05
C LEU A 250 1.84 -12.50 13.47
N PHE A 251 0.71 -12.61 14.16
CA PHE A 251 -0.46 -13.28 13.65
C PHE A 251 -1.76 -12.60 14.08
N ALA A 252 -2.81 -12.80 13.31
CA ALA A 252 -4.17 -12.39 13.66
C ALA A 252 -5.12 -13.58 13.53
N SER A 253 -6.00 -13.74 14.51
CA SER A 253 -7.05 -14.74 14.56
C SER A 253 -8.40 -14.01 14.45
N VAL A 254 -9.12 -14.18 13.34
CA VAL A 254 -10.41 -13.49 13.09
C VAL A 254 -11.57 -14.44 13.28
N SER A 255 -12.37 -14.26 14.34
CA SER A 255 -13.44 -15.18 14.76
C SER A 255 -14.84 -14.80 14.28
N GLN A 256 -15.08 -13.50 14.09
CA GLN A 256 -16.27 -12.96 13.45
C GLN A 256 -15.85 -11.81 12.53
N HIS A 257 -16.51 -11.69 11.38
CA HIS A 257 -16.30 -10.59 10.43
C HIS A 257 -17.67 -10.07 9.97
N ALA A 258 -17.73 -8.79 9.58
CA ALA A 258 -18.98 -8.18 9.15
C ALA A 258 -19.60 -8.99 7.99
N PRO A 259 -20.90 -9.30 8.01
CA PRO A 259 -21.53 -10.08 6.95
C PRO A 259 -21.47 -9.29 5.64
N SER A 260 -20.86 -9.85 4.60
CA SER A 260 -21.04 -9.36 3.24
C SER A 260 -22.49 -9.55 2.81
N GLU A 261 -23.05 -8.62 2.04
CA GLU A 261 -24.39 -8.76 1.47
C GLU A 261 -24.52 -10.08 0.68
N GLY A 262 -25.20 -11.08 1.25
CA GLY A 262 -25.77 -12.22 0.51
C GLY A 262 -25.02 -13.55 0.44
N GLY A 263 -24.31 -14.02 1.48
CA GLY A 263 -23.65 -15.34 1.40
C GLY A 263 -23.44 -16.12 2.70
N SER A 264 -23.64 -17.44 2.63
CA SER A 264 -23.55 -18.43 3.71
C SER A 264 -22.11 -18.71 4.18
N GLY A 265 -21.81 -18.50 5.46
CA GLY A 265 -20.85 -19.27 6.28
C GLY A 265 -19.37 -19.34 5.87
N GLY A 266 -18.93 -18.56 4.87
CA GLY A 266 -17.55 -18.54 4.41
C GLY A 266 -17.10 -17.13 4.01
N VAL A 267 -15.79 -16.94 3.93
CA VAL A 267 -15.15 -15.68 3.50
C VAL A 267 -15.66 -15.30 2.11
N ASP A 268 -16.25 -14.12 1.93
CA ASP A 268 -16.77 -13.66 0.65
C ASP A 268 -15.66 -13.34 -0.37
N GLU A 269 -16.05 -13.16 -1.64
CA GLU A 269 -15.10 -12.92 -2.73
C GLU A 269 -14.33 -11.60 -2.58
N SER A 270 -14.99 -10.54 -2.12
CA SER A 270 -14.33 -9.25 -1.87
C SER A 270 -13.25 -9.39 -0.79
N THR A 271 -13.55 -10.12 0.28
CA THR A 271 -12.58 -10.41 1.35
C THR A 271 -11.38 -11.19 0.79
N ARG A 272 -11.60 -12.19 -0.08
CA ARG A 272 -10.52 -12.92 -0.75
C ARG A 272 -9.65 -12.03 -1.64
N GLU A 273 -10.26 -11.15 -2.43
CA GLU A 273 -9.54 -10.19 -3.27
C GLU A 273 -8.62 -9.30 -2.43
N LYS A 274 -9.16 -8.71 -1.36
CA LYS A 274 -8.39 -7.86 -0.44
C LYS A 274 -7.21 -8.60 0.17
N LEU A 275 -7.41 -9.84 0.60
CA LEU A 275 -6.34 -10.68 1.15
C LEU A 275 -5.25 -10.97 0.12
N SER A 276 -5.65 -11.26 -1.12
CA SER A 276 -4.72 -11.43 -2.24
C SER A 276 -3.90 -10.16 -2.48
N TRP A 277 -4.51 -8.97 -2.49
CA TRP A 277 -3.78 -7.71 -2.65
C TRP A 277 -2.78 -7.43 -1.53
N LEU A 278 -3.07 -7.88 -0.30
CA LEU A 278 -2.14 -7.84 0.82
C LEU A 278 -1.03 -8.91 0.74
N GLY A 279 -1.10 -9.81 -0.24
CA GLY A 279 -0.16 -10.89 -0.46
C GLY A 279 -0.41 -12.14 0.40
N PHE A 280 -1.59 -12.27 1.02
CA PHE A 280 -2.00 -13.50 1.67
C PHE A 280 -2.51 -14.51 0.63
N SER A 281 -1.98 -15.72 0.63
CA SER A 281 -2.41 -16.82 -0.25
C SER A 281 -3.04 -17.98 0.54
N ARG A 282 -3.83 -18.80 -0.18
CA ARG A 282 -4.45 -20.04 0.31
C ARG A 282 -3.56 -21.24 -0.05
N GLN A 283 -3.27 -22.13 0.89
CA GLN A 283 -2.85 -23.52 0.60
C GLN A 283 -4.09 -24.40 0.79
N SER A 284 -4.23 -25.36 -0.12
CA SER A 284 -5.12 -26.50 0.00
C SER A 284 -4.53 -27.56 0.94
N GLY A 285 -5.34 -28.12 1.82
CA GLY A 285 -4.92 -28.99 2.92
C GLY A 285 -4.20 -30.31 2.56
N SER A 286 -4.05 -30.70 1.29
CA SER A 286 -3.34 -31.94 0.93
C SER A 286 -1.81 -31.82 0.93
N GLU A 287 -1.26 -30.64 0.65
CA GLU A 287 0.20 -30.40 0.73
C GLU A 287 0.67 -30.23 2.18
N ALA A 288 -0.21 -29.72 3.05
CA ALA A 288 0.05 -29.60 4.49
C ALA A 288 0.15 -30.98 5.18
N PHE A 289 -0.74 -31.91 4.83
CA PHE A 289 -0.85 -33.21 5.50
C PHE A 289 0.33 -34.17 5.24
N GLN A 290 0.99 -34.07 4.07
CA GLN A 290 2.18 -34.90 3.80
C GLN A 290 3.43 -34.40 4.55
N SER A 291 3.43 -33.14 5.00
CA SER A 291 4.55 -32.55 5.73
C SER A 291 4.50 -32.83 7.25
N GLU A 292 3.31 -33.00 7.82
CA GLU A 292 3.11 -33.16 9.27
C GLU A 292 3.58 -34.54 9.80
N ALA A 293 3.53 -35.61 9.00
CA ALA A 293 3.97 -36.94 9.43
C ALA A 293 5.50 -37.08 9.58
N ARG A 294 6.30 -36.06 9.23
CA ARG A 294 7.78 -36.14 9.27
C ARG A 294 8.48 -35.13 10.17
N ARG A 295 7.80 -34.18 10.81
CA ARG A 295 8.49 -33.14 11.60
C ARG A 295 7.69 -32.72 12.83
N ALA A 296 7.72 -33.58 13.84
CA ALA A 296 7.36 -33.24 15.22
C ALA A 296 8.62 -33.32 16.07
N THR A 297 9.35 -32.20 16.19
CA THR A 297 10.29 -31.84 17.28
C THR A 297 11.24 -30.72 16.79
N ASP A 298 10.81 -29.46 16.81
CA ASP A 298 11.61 -28.30 17.28
C ASP A 298 10.78 -27.02 17.11
N ASP A 299 10.78 -26.13 18.10
CA ASP A 299 9.87 -24.97 18.17
C ASP A 299 10.52 -23.65 17.73
N THR A 300 11.54 -23.71 16.86
CA THR A 300 12.28 -22.52 16.40
C THR A 300 12.57 -22.42 14.90
N GLU A 301 12.08 -23.35 14.07
CA GLU A 301 12.26 -23.29 12.61
C GLU A 301 10.90 -23.42 11.90
N ARG A 302 10.37 -22.32 11.31
CA ARG A 302 9.11 -22.39 10.54
C ARG A 302 9.20 -21.67 9.19
N PRO A 303 9.13 -22.41 8.06
CA PRO A 303 8.97 -21.83 6.74
C PRO A 303 7.50 -21.51 6.40
N LEU A 304 7.32 -20.30 5.85
CA LEU A 304 6.46 -19.82 4.74
C LEU A 304 4.97 -20.20 4.64
N ASP A 305 4.18 -19.11 4.64
CA ASP A 305 2.78 -18.88 4.21
C ASP A 305 1.72 -19.91 4.57
N VAL A 306 0.57 -19.44 5.11
CA VAL A 306 -0.78 -19.61 4.51
C VAL A 306 -1.97 -19.53 5.47
N TRP A 307 -3.08 -19.03 4.92
CA TRP A 307 -4.48 -19.38 5.26
C TRP A 307 -4.72 -20.88 5.53
N ARG A 308 -4.77 -21.32 6.79
CA ARG A 308 -5.25 -22.67 7.12
C ARG A 308 -6.78 -22.71 7.12
N SER A 309 -7.34 -23.38 6.12
CA SER A 309 -8.67 -24.00 6.13
C SER A 309 -8.45 -25.50 5.97
N GLY A 310 -8.84 -26.30 6.97
CA GLY A 310 -8.66 -27.75 6.90
C GLY A 310 -8.68 -28.47 8.25
N ASP A 311 -9.84 -28.48 8.91
CA ASP A 311 -10.38 -29.60 9.68
C ASP A 311 -11.90 -29.36 9.84
N PRO A 312 -12.75 -30.39 10.08
CA PRO A 312 -14.18 -30.35 9.77
C PRO A 312 -14.92 -29.20 10.47
N ILE A 313 -15.49 -28.31 9.64
CA ILE A 313 -16.42 -27.20 9.90
C ILE A 313 -16.58 -26.83 11.40
N ASP A 314 -15.69 -25.97 11.87
CA ASP A 314 -16.03 -24.93 12.84
C ASP A 314 -15.69 -23.56 12.20
N PRO A 315 -16.67 -22.66 11.99
CA PRO A 315 -16.48 -21.38 11.28
C PRO A 315 -15.64 -20.32 12.03
N ALA A 316 -15.00 -20.66 13.16
CA ALA A 316 -14.74 -19.69 14.20
C ALA A 316 -13.39 -18.95 14.19
N THR A 317 -12.41 -19.19 13.30
CA THR A 317 -11.14 -18.40 13.31
C THR A 317 -10.31 -18.44 12.01
N ILE A 318 -10.00 -17.29 11.40
CA ILE A 318 -9.02 -17.13 10.32
C ILE A 318 -7.65 -16.77 10.90
N ARG A 319 -6.60 -17.54 10.62
CA ARG A 319 -5.22 -17.19 11.02
C ARG A 319 -4.44 -16.54 9.88
N LEU A 320 -3.97 -15.32 10.09
CA LEU A 320 -3.15 -14.56 9.16
C LEU A 320 -1.73 -14.46 9.68
N TYR A 321 -0.75 -14.78 8.84
CA TYR A 321 0.66 -14.57 9.11
C TYR A 321 1.23 -13.69 7.99
N PRO A 322 1.76 -12.49 8.29
CA PRO A 322 2.45 -11.70 7.29
C PRO A 322 3.64 -12.49 6.74
N ARG A 323 3.68 -12.63 5.42
CA ARG A 323 4.82 -13.16 4.64
C ARG A 323 6.12 -12.32 4.74
N TRP A 324 6.13 -11.34 5.63
CA TRP A 324 7.05 -10.20 5.64
C TRP A 324 8.22 -10.35 6.62
N MET A 325 8.39 -11.53 7.23
CA MET A 325 8.91 -11.59 8.60
C MET A 325 9.98 -12.67 8.81
N GLY A 326 10.85 -12.84 7.81
CA GLY A 326 12.08 -13.63 7.82
C GLY A 326 13.13 -12.98 6.95
#